data_AF-A0AAW5KC64-F1
#
_entry.id   AF-A0AAW5KC64-F1
#
_cell.length_a   1.000
_cell.length_b   1.000
_cell.length_c   1.000
_cell.angle_alpha   90.00
_cell.angle_beta   90.00
_cell.angle_gamma   90.00
#
_symmetry.space_group_name_H-M   'P 1'
#
loop_
_entity.id
_entity.type
_entity.pdbx_description
1 polymer ?
#
loop_
_entity_poly.entity_id
_entity_poly.type
_entity_poly.pdbx_seq_one_letter_code
_entity_poly.pdbx_strand_id
1 'polypeptide(L)'
;MELLEAIKWAGVVGEGGAGFPTYAKLDTRAECFIVNGAECEPLIETDKYLMRTFPDEIVAGTAAVSAHLGAKRTVIALKSKYKAESEALSRAIEKSGAAIEIVKMPAFYPAGDEHTMVYYVTGRSIPARGIPISVGCVVDNVGTMRSVYEALEGRPVTDKYLSVTGDVREPVMLRVPIGTYFRECVALAGTGLSEYAAVNGGPMMGLVLSEKEKIDAAVVTKTTGNILVLPPDHYLVERSKLKMQRIRLQSRSACIQCRYCTDLCPRWLIGQEMEPHLVMRGLWMESRIKDDAEFVRAFGDAMNCCSCGICELYACPMNLSPRRVNEYFKGVLRSRGLESKVDPHPAARGSFGDRLIPTERLVARLGLRDYYPGHAGRCIEYRPKEVFIPFRQSIGRAAEAVAENGARVRRGDLIAKAAEGLSSNIYASIDGTVTDIGVQGARIVSGV
;
A
#
# COMPACT_ATOMS: atom_id res chain seq x y z
N MET A 1 17.91 -23.25 -4.87
CA MET A 1 17.94 -22.12 -3.92
C MET A 1 16.70 -22.28 -3.05
N GLU A 2 16.84 -22.23 -1.72
CA GLU A 2 15.68 -22.29 -0.83
C GLU A 2 14.75 -21.08 -1.09
N LEU A 3 13.44 -21.21 -0.85
CA LEU A 3 12.45 -20.17 -1.24
C LEU A 3 12.84 -18.78 -0.71
N LEU A 4 13.18 -18.68 0.57
CA LEU A 4 13.51 -17.40 1.20
C LEU A 4 14.81 -16.79 0.65
N GLU A 5 15.78 -17.62 0.29
CA GLU A 5 17.02 -17.16 -0.34
C GLU A 5 16.76 -16.57 -1.72
N ALA A 6 15.90 -17.22 -2.53
CA ALA A 6 15.50 -16.71 -3.84
C ALA A 6 14.77 -15.36 -3.72
N ILE A 7 13.83 -15.25 -2.79
CA ILE A 7 13.08 -14.02 -2.51
C ILE A 7 14.01 -12.90 -2.05
N LYS A 8 14.95 -13.21 -1.12
CA LYS A 8 15.92 -12.24 -0.60
C LYS A 8 16.89 -11.80 -1.68
N TRP A 9 17.40 -12.73 -2.48
CA TRP A 9 18.27 -12.45 -3.62
C TRP A 9 17.55 -11.51 -4.57
N ALA A 10 16.40 -11.90 -5.13
CA ALA A 10 15.64 -11.13 -6.11
C ALA A 10 15.19 -9.73 -5.61
N GLY A 11 15.28 -9.48 -4.31
CA GLY A 11 14.93 -8.20 -3.70
C GLY A 11 13.42 -7.98 -3.65
N VAL A 12 12.63 -9.04 -3.48
CA VAL A 12 11.16 -8.95 -3.42
C VAL A 12 10.73 -8.26 -2.13
N VAL A 13 9.80 -7.32 -2.26
CA VAL A 13 9.18 -6.59 -1.15
C VAL A 13 7.66 -6.66 -1.29
N GLY A 14 6.93 -6.50 -0.20
CA GLY A 14 5.48 -6.48 -0.20
C GLY A 14 4.95 -5.34 -1.07
N GLU A 15 4.29 -5.70 -2.17
CA GLU A 15 3.86 -4.77 -3.22
C GLU A 15 2.54 -4.07 -2.92
N GLY A 16 1.81 -4.49 -1.88
CA GLY A 16 0.55 -3.89 -1.45
C GLY A 16 0.68 -2.59 -0.64
N GLY A 17 1.83 -1.91 -0.69
CA GLY A 17 2.03 -0.63 -0.01
C GLY A 17 3.40 -0.48 0.64
N ALA A 18 3.51 -0.74 1.95
CA ALA A 18 4.65 -0.32 2.78
C ALA A 18 6.04 -0.87 2.36
N GLY A 19 6.10 -1.91 1.51
CA GLY A 19 7.39 -2.48 1.07
C GLY A 19 8.09 -3.28 2.15
N PHE A 20 7.37 -4.11 2.91
CA PHE A 20 8.00 -5.02 3.88
C PHE A 20 8.86 -6.06 3.14
N PRO A 21 10.14 -6.30 3.47
CA PRO A 21 10.95 -7.33 2.82
C PRO A 21 10.29 -8.72 2.92
N THR A 22 9.91 -9.29 1.78
CA THR A 22 9.04 -10.48 1.75
C THR A 22 9.71 -11.69 2.41
N TYR A 23 11.03 -11.85 2.26
CA TYR A 23 11.75 -12.96 2.90
C TYR A 23 11.62 -12.92 4.43
N ALA A 24 11.65 -11.73 5.04
CA ALA A 24 11.56 -11.58 6.50
C ALA A 24 10.13 -11.81 7.00
N LYS A 25 9.13 -11.51 6.17
CA LYS A 25 7.72 -11.77 6.49
C LYS A 25 7.36 -13.25 6.41
N LEU A 26 8.00 -13.96 5.48
CA LEU A 26 7.79 -15.39 5.26
C LEU A 26 8.75 -16.27 6.08
N ASP A 27 9.64 -15.68 6.88
CA ASP A 27 10.49 -16.40 7.83
C ASP A 27 9.71 -16.81 9.09
N THR A 28 8.68 -17.63 8.87
CA THR A 28 7.76 -18.11 9.91
C THR A 28 6.99 -19.34 9.43
N ARG A 29 6.13 -19.89 10.30
CA ARG A 29 5.11 -20.89 9.96
C ARG A 29 3.73 -20.29 10.22
N ALA A 30 2.74 -20.62 9.40
CA ALA A 30 1.39 -20.10 9.56
C ALA A 30 0.35 -21.21 9.39
N GLU A 31 -0.76 -21.12 10.11
CA GLU A 31 -1.89 -22.03 9.95
C GLU A 31 -2.67 -21.68 8.67
N CYS A 32 -2.88 -20.38 8.43
CA CYS A 32 -3.62 -19.86 7.31
C CYS A 32 -2.78 -18.87 6.49
N PHE A 33 -2.69 -19.10 5.19
CA PHE A 33 -2.08 -18.17 4.25
C PHE A 33 -3.15 -17.49 3.40
N ILE A 34 -3.16 -16.16 3.40
CA ILE A 34 -4.15 -15.34 2.70
C ILE A 34 -3.43 -14.47 1.67
N VAL A 35 -3.77 -14.66 0.40
CA VAL A 35 -3.33 -13.79 -0.68
C VAL A 35 -4.38 -12.70 -0.89
N ASN A 36 -3.99 -11.46 -0.66
CA ASN A 36 -4.82 -10.27 -0.82
C ASN A 36 -4.87 -9.84 -2.29
N GLY A 37 -5.97 -10.19 -2.97
CA GLY A 37 -6.37 -9.68 -4.29
C GLY A 37 -7.52 -8.67 -4.21
N ALA A 38 -7.83 -8.16 -3.02
CA ALA A 38 -8.93 -7.24 -2.77
C ALA A 38 -8.48 -5.77 -2.82
N GLU A 39 -7.97 -5.34 -3.99
CA GLU A 39 -7.55 -3.94 -4.19
C GLU A 39 -8.68 -2.97 -3.81
N CYS A 40 -8.44 -2.21 -2.75
CA CYS A 40 -9.46 -1.42 -2.09
C CYS A 40 -9.35 0.06 -2.38
N GLU A 41 -8.15 0.54 -2.74
CA GLU A 41 -7.95 1.91 -3.18
C GLU A 41 -8.74 2.15 -4.48
N PRO A 42 -9.61 3.17 -4.52
CA PRO A 42 -10.32 3.51 -5.75
C PRO A 42 -9.35 3.83 -6.90
N LEU A 43 -9.79 3.54 -8.12
CA LEU A 43 -9.05 3.76 -9.38
C LEU A 43 -7.84 2.84 -9.61
N ILE A 44 -7.29 2.16 -8.61
CA ILE A 44 -6.17 1.23 -8.84
C ILE A 44 -6.65 -0.03 -9.58
N GLU A 45 -5.95 -0.37 -10.67
CA GLU A 45 -6.27 -1.52 -11.53
C GLU A 45 -5.17 -2.59 -11.53
N THR A 46 -3.98 -2.32 -10.98
CA THR A 46 -2.78 -3.16 -11.07
C THR A 46 -3.03 -4.61 -10.63
N ASP A 47 -3.53 -4.83 -9.42
CA ASP A 47 -3.77 -6.19 -8.91
C ASP A 47 -4.76 -6.97 -9.78
N LYS A 48 -5.82 -6.30 -10.26
CA LYS A 48 -6.82 -6.91 -11.14
C LYS A 48 -6.19 -7.30 -12.46
N TYR A 49 -5.38 -6.41 -13.04
CA TYR A 49 -4.63 -6.69 -14.26
C TYR A 49 -3.72 -7.91 -14.09
N LEU A 50 -2.96 -7.98 -12.99
CA LEU A 50 -2.08 -9.11 -12.71
C LEU A 50 -2.86 -10.43 -12.58
N MET A 51 -3.98 -10.43 -11.84
CA MET A 51 -4.82 -11.63 -11.69
C MET A 51 -5.42 -12.12 -13.01
N ARG A 52 -5.75 -11.22 -13.94
CA ARG A 52 -6.26 -11.61 -15.28
C ARG A 52 -5.16 -12.10 -16.21
N THR A 53 -3.96 -11.50 -16.11
CA THR A 53 -2.90 -11.67 -17.12
C THR A 53 -1.90 -12.76 -16.74
N PHE A 54 -1.60 -12.89 -15.45
CA PHE A 54 -0.61 -13.84 -14.92
C PHE A 54 -1.19 -14.76 -13.83
N PRO A 55 -2.39 -15.36 -14.02
CA PRO A 55 -3.00 -16.20 -12.98
C PRO A 55 -2.15 -17.43 -12.66
N ASP A 56 -1.51 -18.04 -13.67
CA ASP A 56 -0.64 -19.21 -13.50
C ASP A 56 0.58 -18.88 -12.61
N GLU A 57 1.24 -17.73 -12.86
CA GLU A 57 2.40 -17.28 -12.06
C GLU A 57 2.00 -16.99 -10.61
N ILE A 58 0.85 -16.34 -10.40
CA ILE A 58 0.33 -16.02 -9.07
C ILE A 58 0.01 -17.30 -8.29
N VAL A 59 -0.65 -18.26 -8.94
CA VAL A 59 -1.00 -19.56 -8.32
C VAL A 59 0.26 -20.35 -7.97
N ALA A 60 1.25 -20.40 -8.87
CA ALA A 60 2.52 -21.08 -8.60
C ALA A 60 3.30 -20.45 -7.42
N GLY A 61 3.41 -19.11 -7.40
CA GLY A 61 4.02 -18.40 -6.27
C GLY A 61 3.27 -18.62 -4.95
N THR A 62 1.93 -18.60 -5.00
CA THR A 62 1.06 -18.87 -3.84
C THR A 62 1.28 -20.27 -3.29
N ALA A 63 1.33 -21.29 -4.17
CA ALA A 63 1.56 -22.67 -3.78
C ALA A 63 2.93 -22.87 -3.14
N ALA A 64 3.98 -22.26 -3.69
CA ALA A 64 5.34 -22.33 -3.13
C ALA A 64 5.40 -21.72 -1.72
N VAL A 65 4.79 -20.54 -1.52
CA VAL A 65 4.73 -19.89 -0.21
C VAL A 65 3.88 -20.70 0.78
N SER A 66 2.74 -21.23 0.34
CA SER A 66 1.88 -22.08 1.16
C SER A 66 2.63 -23.30 1.70
N ALA A 67 3.39 -23.98 0.85
CA ALA A 67 4.20 -25.14 1.23
C ALA A 67 5.30 -24.76 2.23
N HIS A 68 6.00 -23.65 1.98
CA HIS A 68 7.01 -23.12 2.90
C HIS A 68 6.44 -22.75 4.28
N LEU A 69 5.28 -22.11 4.33
CA LEU A 69 4.62 -21.75 5.60
C LEU A 69 4.07 -22.97 6.35
N GLY A 70 3.89 -24.11 5.67
CA GLY A 70 3.16 -25.25 6.22
C GLY A 70 1.68 -24.95 6.44
N ALA A 71 1.11 -24.04 5.62
CA ALA A 71 -0.25 -23.57 5.77
C ALA A 71 -1.26 -24.71 5.54
N LYS A 72 -2.18 -24.89 6.48
CA LYS A 72 -3.27 -25.86 6.38
C LYS A 72 -4.42 -25.36 5.51
N ARG A 73 -4.58 -24.04 5.44
CA ARG A 73 -5.59 -23.37 4.62
C ARG A 73 -4.95 -22.23 3.85
N THR A 74 -5.07 -22.27 2.52
CA THR A 74 -4.56 -21.22 1.63
C THR A 74 -5.69 -20.62 0.84
N VAL A 75 -5.80 -19.29 0.88
CA VAL A 75 -6.92 -18.53 0.34
C VAL A 75 -6.40 -17.41 -0.55
N ILE A 76 -7.02 -17.20 -1.71
CA ILE A 76 -6.94 -15.94 -2.45
C ILE A 76 -8.25 -15.18 -2.20
N ALA A 77 -8.16 -14.04 -1.51
CA ALA A 77 -9.30 -13.20 -1.17
C ALA A 77 -9.43 -12.04 -2.17
N LEU A 78 -10.59 -11.93 -2.84
CA LEU A 78 -10.88 -10.87 -3.80
C LEU A 78 -12.32 -10.38 -3.70
N LYS A 79 -12.63 -9.24 -4.31
CA LYS A 79 -14.00 -8.69 -4.29
C LYS A 79 -14.94 -9.54 -5.15
N SER A 80 -16.18 -9.70 -4.71
CA SER A 80 -17.23 -10.46 -5.40
C SER A 80 -17.54 -9.94 -6.81
N LYS A 81 -17.29 -8.66 -7.06
CA LYS A 81 -17.43 -8.03 -8.39
C LYS A 81 -16.30 -8.36 -9.38
N TYR A 82 -15.18 -8.91 -8.93
CA TYR A 82 -14.02 -9.25 -9.77
C TYR A 82 -14.23 -10.60 -10.47
N LYS A 83 -15.23 -10.67 -11.35
CA LYS A 83 -15.64 -11.92 -12.00
C LYS A 83 -14.53 -12.47 -12.89
N ALA A 84 -13.98 -11.65 -13.79
CA ALA A 84 -12.96 -12.05 -14.73
C ALA A 84 -11.66 -12.52 -14.04
N GLU A 85 -11.27 -11.83 -12.97
CA GLU A 85 -10.12 -12.18 -12.14
C GLU A 85 -10.36 -13.52 -11.43
N SER A 86 -11.55 -13.69 -10.83
CA SER A 86 -11.91 -14.92 -10.13
C SER A 86 -11.92 -16.13 -11.06
N GLU A 87 -12.42 -15.96 -12.28
CA GLU A 87 -12.46 -17.02 -13.29
C GLU A 87 -11.06 -17.36 -13.81
N ALA A 88 -10.22 -16.36 -14.06
CA ALA A 88 -8.83 -16.57 -14.47
C ALA A 88 -8.03 -17.35 -13.42
N LEU A 89 -8.15 -16.95 -12.15
CA LEU A 89 -7.51 -17.64 -11.03
C LEU A 89 -8.09 -19.05 -10.82
N SER A 90 -9.41 -19.24 -10.92
CA SER A 90 -10.03 -20.56 -10.77
C SER A 90 -9.48 -21.55 -11.78
N ARG A 91 -9.37 -21.15 -13.05
CA ARG A 91 -8.78 -21.99 -14.10
C ARG A 91 -7.31 -22.33 -13.83
N ALA A 92 -6.52 -21.38 -13.36
CA ALA A 92 -5.11 -21.62 -13.01
C ALA A 92 -4.96 -22.55 -11.80
N ILE A 93 -5.82 -22.40 -10.79
CA ILE A 93 -5.87 -23.30 -9.62
C ILE A 93 -6.21 -24.72 -10.07
N GLU A 94 -7.27 -24.90 -10.85
CA GLU A 94 -7.68 -26.21 -11.40
C GLU A 94 -6.55 -26.86 -12.21
N LYS A 95 -5.92 -26.10 -13.11
CA LYS A 95 -4.79 -26.56 -13.93
C LYS A 95 -3.59 -26.99 -13.09
N SER A 96 -3.28 -26.27 -12.02
CA SER A 96 -2.14 -26.56 -11.14
C SER A 96 -2.37 -27.73 -10.17
N GLY A 97 -3.64 -28.03 -9.85
CA GLY A 97 -4.00 -28.96 -8.78
C GLY A 97 -3.65 -28.45 -7.37
N ALA A 98 -3.27 -27.18 -7.21
CA ALA A 98 -2.94 -26.60 -5.91
C ALA A 98 -4.18 -26.49 -5.01
N ALA A 99 -4.01 -26.81 -3.73
CA ALA A 99 -5.08 -26.68 -2.72
C ALA A 99 -5.25 -25.21 -2.29
N ILE A 100 -5.88 -24.40 -3.14
CA ILE A 100 -6.11 -22.97 -2.94
C ILE A 100 -7.60 -22.65 -3.08
N GLU A 101 -8.16 -21.97 -2.08
CA GLU A 101 -9.55 -21.52 -2.05
C GLU A 101 -9.68 -20.08 -2.58
N ILE A 102 -10.73 -19.76 -3.33
CA ILE A 102 -11.11 -18.38 -3.64
C ILE A 102 -12.20 -17.90 -2.68
N VAL A 103 -11.92 -16.85 -1.92
CA VAL A 103 -12.90 -16.18 -1.05
C VAL A 103 -13.35 -14.87 -1.69
N LYS A 104 -14.67 -14.73 -1.88
CA LYS A 104 -15.30 -13.54 -2.48
C LYS A 104 -15.85 -12.62 -1.39
N MET A 105 -15.25 -11.43 -1.23
CA MET A 105 -15.64 -10.41 -0.26
C MET A 105 -16.58 -9.37 -0.88
N PRO A 106 -17.48 -8.72 -0.12
CA PRO A 106 -18.25 -7.58 -0.62
C PRO A 106 -17.33 -6.44 -1.06
N ALA A 107 -17.81 -5.60 -1.98
CA ALA A 107 -17.04 -4.46 -2.48
C ALA A 107 -17.13 -3.26 -1.52
N PHE A 108 -16.24 -3.20 -0.54
CA PHE A 108 -16.15 -2.09 0.40
C PHE A 108 -14.71 -1.59 0.59
N TYR A 109 -14.56 -0.44 1.24
CA TYR A 109 -13.27 0.10 1.66
C TYR A 109 -13.17 0.16 3.20
N PRO A 110 -12.04 -0.24 3.81
CA PRO A 110 -10.89 -0.93 3.22
C PRO A 110 -11.04 -2.46 3.28
N ALA A 111 -11.50 -3.10 2.21
CA ALA A 111 -11.52 -4.57 2.14
C ALA A 111 -10.10 -5.18 2.12
N GLY A 112 -9.10 -4.43 1.62
CA GLY A 112 -7.71 -4.87 1.49
C GLY A 112 -6.85 -4.63 2.74
N ASP A 113 -7.40 -4.07 3.82
CA ASP A 113 -6.69 -3.93 5.10
C ASP A 113 -6.46 -5.32 5.70
N GLU A 114 -5.20 -5.65 6.03
CA GLU A 114 -4.81 -7.00 6.47
C GLU A 114 -5.56 -7.47 7.73
N HIS A 115 -5.85 -6.59 8.69
CA HIS A 115 -6.63 -6.97 9.87
C HIS A 115 -8.09 -7.24 9.53
N THR A 116 -8.68 -6.39 8.71
CA THR A 116 -10.06 -6.56 8.22
C THR A 116 -10.19 -7.84 7.40
N MET A 117 -9.20 -8.14 6.55
CA MET A 117 -9.15 -9.35 5.73
C MET A 117 -8.99 -10.61 6.58
N VAL A 118 -8.08 -10.62 7.56
CA VAL A 118 -7.91 -11.75 8.47
C VAL A 118 -9.19 -12.03 9.23
N TYR A 119 -9.84 -10.99 9.79
CA TYR A 119 -11.13 -11.14 10.44
C TYR A 119 -12.19 -11.70 9.48
N TYR A 120 -12.28 -11.18 8.26
CA TYR A 120 -13.29 -11.64 7.29
C TYR A 120 -13.07 -13.10 6.87
N VAL A 121 -11.82 -13.53 6.67
CA VAL A 121 -11.50 -14.89 6.20
C VAL A 121 -11.54 -15.93 7.32
N THR A 122 -11.16 -15.54 8.55
CA THR A 122 -10.91 -16.48 9.65
C THR A 122 -11.82 -16.29 10.86
N GLY A 123 -12.54 -15.17 10.96
CA GLY A 123 -13.27 -14.75 12.15
C GLY A 123 -12.40 -14.26 13.31
N ARG A 124 -11.06 -14.27 13.16
CA ARG A 124 -10.11 -13.89 14.21
C ARG A 124 -9.77 -12.41 14.11
N SER A 125 -9.91 -11.69 15.21
CA SER A 125 -9.44 -10.32 15.31
C SER A 125 -7.99 -10.29 15.78
N ILE A 126 -7.13 -9.61 15.02
CA ILE A 126 -5.73 -9.41 15.42
C ILE A 126 -5.70 -8.37 16.56
N PRO A 127 -4.96 -8.62 17.66
CA PRO A 127 -4.72 -7.65 18.71
C PRO A 127 -4.23 -6.30 18.17
N ALA A 128 -4.55 -5.23 18.89
CA ALA A 128 -4.08 -3.91 18.47
C ALA A 128 -2.53 -3.87 18.48
N ARG A 129 -1.93 -3.24 17.46
CA ARG A 129 -0.47 -3.27 17.20
C ARG A 129 0.13 -4.66 16.89
N GLY A 130 -0.66 -5.72 16.92
CA GLY A 130 -0.27 -7.04 16.45
C GLY A 130 -0.19 -7.11 14.93
N ILE A 131 0.32 -8.23 14.43
CA ILE A 131 0.44 -8.55 13.00
C ILE A 131 -0.29 -9.88 12.72
N PRO A 132 -0.63 -10.22 11.47
CA PRO A 132 -1.41 -11.42 11.15
C PRO A 132 -0.90 -12.71 11.80
N ILE A 133 0.42 -12.86 11.96
CA ILE A 133 1.01 -14.07 12.56
C ILE A 133 0.63 -14.25 14.03
N SER A 134 0.26 -13.17 14.74
CA SER A 134 -0.24 -13.22 16.13
C SER A 134 -1.53 -14.03 16.27
N VAL A 135 -2.25 -14.30 15.17
CA VAL A 135 -3.45 -15.15 15.15
C VAL A 135 -3.30 -16.35 14.20
N GLY A 136 -2.04 -16.70 13.86
CA GLY A 136 -1.70 -17.84 13.02
C GLY A 136 -1.85 -17.60 11.51
N CYS A 137 -1.92 -16.34 11.07
CA CYS A 137 -2.14 -15.99 9.66
C CYS A 137 -0.93 -15.29 9.03
N VAL A 138 -0.75 -15.44 7.72
CA VAL A 138 0.11 -14.57 6.92
C VAL A 138 -0.73 -14.00 5.78
N VAL A 139 -0.60 -12.71 5.51
CA VAL A 139 -1.34 -12.01 4.44
C VAL A 139 -0.36 -11.40 3.47
N ASP A 140 -0.36 -11.75 2.18
CA ASP A 140 0.49 -11.09 1.17
C ASP A 140 -0.27 -10.69 -0.08
N ASN A 141 0.19 -9.64 -0.75
CA ASN A 141 -0.48 -9.11 -1.95
C ASN A 141 -0.28 -10.02 -3.18
N VAL A 142 -1.27 -10.07 -4.08
CA VAL A 142 -1.21 -10.87 -5.32
C VAL A 142 0.01 -10.55 -6.20
N GLY A 143 0.38 -9.27 -6.33
CA GLY A 143 1.58 -8.87 -7.07
C GLY A 143 2.87 -9.39 -6.43
N THR A 144 2.89 -9.51 -5.10
CA THR A 144 4.01 -10.10 -4.37
C THR A 144 4.16 -11.59 -4.70
N MET A 145 3.06 -12.34 -4.84
CA MET A 145 3.11 -13.77 -5.22
C MET A 145 3.68 -13.97 -6.63
N ARG A 146 3.33 -13.08 -7.55
CA ARG A 146 3.95 -13.06 -8.88
C ARG A 146 5.46 -12.83 -8.78
N SER A 147 5.90 -11.82 -8.03
CA SER A 147 7.33 -11.53 -7.84
C SER A 147 8.08 -12.65 -7.12
N VAL A 148 7.42 -13.41 -6.23
CA VAL A 148 7.98 -14.66 -5.66
C VAL A 148 8.19 -15.72 -6.73
N TYR A 149 7.21 -15.92 -7.63
CA TYR A 149 7.39 -16.82 -8.77
C TYR A 149 8.55 -16.36 -9.67
N GLU A 150 8.64 -15.08 -10.00
CA GLU A 150 9.77 -14.56 -10.81
C GLU A 150 11.12 -14.79 -10.12
N ALA A 151 11.18 -14.63 -8.79
CA ALA A 151 12.38 -14.90 -8.00
C ALA A 151 12.80 -16.38 -8.05
N LEU A 152 11.84 -17.31 -7.99
CA LEU A 152 12.10 -18.75 -8.13
C LEU A 152 12.63 -19.10 -9.53
N GLU A 153 12.20 -18.37 -10.55
CA GLU A 153 12.72 -18.45 -11.92
C GLU A 153 14.07 -17.72 -12.10
N GLY A 154 14.71 -17.27 -11.01
CA GLY A 154 15.99 -16.58 -11.06
C GLY A 154 15.93 -15.16 -11.65
N ARG A 155 14.75 -14.51 -11.62
CA ARG A 155 14.56 -13.15 -12.13
C ARG A 155 14.43 -12.15 -10.98
N PRO A 156 15.33 -11.16 -10.86
CA PRO A 156 15.24 -10.12 -9.83
C PRO A 156 14.17 -9.09 -10.18
N VAL A 157 13.70 -8.34 -9.17
CA VAL A 157 12.69 -7.30 -9.37
C VAL A 157 13.32 -6.08 -10.05
N THR A 158 13.16 -5.99 -11.37
CA THR A 158 13.67 -4.88 -12.20
C THR A 158 12.58 -3.97 -12.78
N ASP A 159 11.33 -4.44 -12.81
CA ASP A 159 10.20 -3.71 -13.39
C ASP A 159 9.06 -3.60 -12.41
N LYS A 160 8.16 -2.68 -12.73
CA LYS A 160 6.91 -2.53 -12.02
C LYS A 160 5.75 -2.43 -13.00
N TYR A 161 4.67 -3.15 -12.67
CA TYR A 161 3.35 -2.88 -13.23
C TYR A 161 2.67 -1.80 -12.40
N LEU A 162 2.16 -0.76 -13.05
CA LEU A 162 1.39 0.28 -12.40
C LEU A 162 0.32 0.85 -13.32
N SER A 163 -0.81 1.27 -12.75
CA SER A 163 -1.82 2.02 -13.48
C SER A 163 -1.52 3.51 -13.46
N VAL A 164 -1.83 4.23 -14.54
CA VAL A 164 -1.89 5.70 -14.56
C VAL A 164 -3.34 6.09 -14.79
N THR A 165 -3.91 6.84 -13.84
CA THR A 165 -5.36 7.08 -13.73
C THR A 165 -5.66 8.55 -13.40
N GLY A 166 -6.94 8.92 -13.38
CA GLY A 166 -7.39 10.29 -13.09
C GLY A 166 -7.52 11.14 -14.35
N ASP A 167 -7.04 12.37 -14.30
CA ASP A 167 -7.11 13.34 -15.39
C ASP A 167 -6.09 13.05 -16.50
N VAL A 168 -6.36 11.96 -17.21
CA VAL A 168 -5.60 11.46 -18.35
C VAL A 168 -6.54 11.15 -19.52
N ARG A 169 -6.01 11.12 -20.74
CA ARG A 169 -6.79 10.84 -21.96
C ARG A 169 -7.50 9.49 -21.85
N GLU A 170 -6.78 8.46 -21.40
CA GLU A 170 -7.32 7.15 -21.08
C GLU A 170 -6.49 6.52 -19.95
N PRO A 171 -7.12 5.81 -18.98
CA PRO A 171 -6.39 5.02 -18.01
C PRO A 171 -5.56 3.93 -18.70
N VAL A 172 -4.28 3.80 -18.33
CA VAL A 172 -3.37 2.82 -18.92
C VAL A 172 -2.67 2.00 -17.86
N MET A 173 -2.40 0.73 -18.17
CA MET A 173 -1.43 -0.07 -17.44
C MET A 173 -0.06 0.17 -18.07
N LEU A 174 0.96 0.34 -17.24
CA LEU A 174 2.34 0.44 -17.68
C LEU A 174 3.14 -0.71 -17.10
N ARG A 175 4.07 -1.25 -17.89
CA ARG A 175 5.20 -2.06 -17.42
C ARG A 175 6.48 -1.27 -17.68
N VAL A 176 7.09 -0.78 -16.61
CA VAL A 176 8.26 0.11 -16.69
C VAL A 176 9.39 -0.36 -15.79
N PRO A 177 10.67 -0.12 -16.16
CA PRO A 177 11.80 -0.28 -15.26
C PRO A 177 11.64 0.52 -13.96
N ILE A 178 12.06 -0.06 -12.85
CA ILE A 178 12.20 0.68 -11.59
C ILE A 178 13.13 1.88 -11.82
N GLY A 179 12.75 3.04 -11.30
CA GLY A 179 13.46 4.30 -11.45
C GLY A 179 13.02 5.14 -12.65
N THR A 180 12.05 4.69 -13.43
CA THR A 180 11.40 5.49 -14.48
C THR A 180 10.71 6.71 -13.85
N TYR A 181 10.83 7.90 -14.45
CA TYR A 181 10.25 9.10 -13.86
C TYR A 181 8.73 9.15 -14.01
N PHE A 182 8.06 9.76 -13.03
CA PHE A 182 6.60 9.92 -13.05
C PHE A 182 6.14 10.72 -14.27
N ARG A 183 6.87 11.78 -14.65
CA ARG A 183 6.58 12.59 -15.83
C ARG A 183 6.50 11.77 -17.12
N GLU A 184 7.35 10.75 -17.27
CA GLU A 184 7.34 9.86 -18.44
C GLU A 184 6.11 8.96 -18.42
N CYS A 185 5.76 8.42 -17.26
CA CYS A 185 4.55 7.61 -17.08
C CYS A 185 3.27 8.41 -17.38
N VAL A 186 3.19 9.65 -16.90
CA VAL A 186 2.06 10.55 -17.16
C VAL A 186 2.02 10.94 -18.64
N ALA A 187 3.17 11.19 -19.28
CA ALA A 187 3.22 11.49 -20.72
C ALA A 187 2.68 10.33 -21.59
N LEU A 188 2.92 9.07 -21.20
CA LEU A 188 2.40 7.89 -21.90
C LEU A 188 0.89 7.75 -21.80
N ALA A 189 0.30 8.11 -20.65
CA ALA A 189 -1.15 8.17 -20.48
C ALA A 189 -1.77 9.38 -21.20
N GLY A 190 -1.00 10.48 -21.26
CA GLY A 190 -1.40 11.77 -21.80
C GLY A 190 -2.35 12.50 -20.87
N THR A 191 -2.06 13.76 -20.52
CA THR A 191 -2.97 14.63 -19.76
C THR A 191 -3.24 15.92 -20.52
N GLY A 192 -4.45 16.45 -20.39
CA GLY A 192 -4.81 17.77 -20.93
C GLY A 192 -4.43 18.92 -20.00
N LEU A 193 -3.98 18.61 -18.78
CA LEU A 193 -3.63 19.60 -17.77
C LEU A 193 -2.26 20.22 -18.06
N SER A 194 -2.18 21.54 -18.03
CA SER A 194 -0.89 22.26 -18.07
C SER A 194 -0.09 22.10 -16.78
N GLU A 195 -0.78 21.99 -15.65
CA GLU A 195 -0.23 21.72 -14.33
C GLU A 195 -1.10 20.67 -13.63
N TYR A 196 -0.48 19.74 -12.93
CA TYR A 196 -1.19 18.66 -12.24
C TYR A 196 -0.52 18.33 -10.91
N ALA A 197 -1.30 17.73 -10.01
CA ALA A 197 -0.77 16.99 -8.87
C ALA A 197 -0.71 15.49 -9.23
N ALA A 198 0.28 14.79 -8.69
CA ALA A 198 0.43 13.35 -8.83
C ALA A 198 0.28 12.67 -7.46
N VAL A 199 -0.51 11.61 -7.38
CA VAL A 199 -0.64 10.79 -6.17
C VAL A 199 0.03 9.45 -6.42
N ASN A 200 1.08 9.13 -5.67
CA ASN A 200 1.70 7.81 -5.67
C ASN A 200 0.87 6.86 -4.81
N GLY A 201 0.17 5.92 -5.44
CA GLY A 201 -0.80 5.04 -4.81
C GLY A 201 -2.25 5.48 -5.09
N GLY A 202 -3.14 5.23 -4.14
CA GLY A 202 -4.57 5.52 -4.27
C GLY A 202 -5.02 6.82 -3.62
N PRO A 203 -6.29 7.23 -3.81
CA PRO A 203 -6.78 8.50 -3.30
C PRO A 203 -6.95 8.55 -1.77
N MET A 204 -6.92 7.41 -1.07
CA MET A 204 -7.12 7.39 0.39
C MET A 204 -5.80 7.49 1.16
N MET A 205 -4.83 6.63 0.84
CA MET A 205 -3.55 6.52 1.55
C MET A 205 -2.34 6.95 0.72
N GLY A 206 -2.52 7.24 -0.57
CA GLY A 206 -1.43 7.61 -1.47
C GLY A 206 -0.74 8.93 -1.09
N LEU A 207 0.54 9.03 -1.46
CA LEU A 207 1.33 10.23 -1.24
C LEU A 207 1.02 11.27 -2.32
N VAL A 208 0.44 12.40 -1.91
CA VAL A 208 0.14 13.52 -2.81
C VAL A 208 1.39 14.36 -3.03
N LEU A 209 1.75 14.54 -4.29
CA LEU A 209 2.81 15.42 -4.78
C LEU A 209 2.14 16.57 -5.54
N SER A 210 2.24 17.78 -4.99
CA SER A 210 1.62 18.99 -5.58
C SER A 210 2.63 20.05 -6.02
N GLU A 211 3.90 19.87 -5.69
CA GLU A 211 4.99 20.77 -6.08
C GLU A 211 5.69 20.19 -7.31
N LYS A 212 5.89 21.01 -8.35
CA LYS A 212 6.43 20.58 -9.64
C LYS A 212 7.78 19.89 -9.49
N GLU A 213 8.66 20.43 -8.65
CA GLU A 213 10.00 19.89 -8.40
C GLU A 213 9.93 18.48 -7.80
N LYS A 214 8.95 18.23 -6.93
CA LYS A 214 8.74 16.89 -6.34
C LYS A 214 8.17 15.91 -7.34
N ILE A 215 7.29 16.37 -8.23
CA ILE A 215 6.73 15.53 -9.30
C ILE A 215 7.83 15.16 -10.31
N ASP A 216 8.65 16.13 -10.71
CA ASP A 216 9.74 15.94 -11.66
C ASP A 216 10.83 15.01 -11.11
N ALA A 217 11.08 15.05 -9.80
CA ALA A 217 12.03 14.16 -9.13
C ALA A 217 11.43 12.78 -8.77
N ALA A 218 10.11 12.60 -8.84
CA ALA A 218 9.48 11.35 -8.45
C ALA A 218 9.72 10.25 -9.48
N VAL A 219 10.01 9.05 -8.97
CA VAL A 219 10.33 7.86 -9.76
C VAL A 219 9.55 6.65 -9.29
N VAL A 220 9.33 5.72 -10.20
CA VAL A 220 8.68 4.44 -9.94
C VAL A 220 9.58 3.57 -9.06
N THR A 221 9.02 3.04 -7.97
CA THR A 221 9.69 2.11 -7.06
C THR A 221 8.95 0.77 -7.02
N LYS A 222 9.51 -0.24 -6.34
CA LYS A 222 8.86 -1.55 -6.14
C LYS A 222 7.44 -1.46 -5.57
N THR A 223 7.13 -0.42 -4.82
CA THR A 223 5.83 -0.22 -4.16
C THR A 223 4.89 0.71 -4.94
N THR A 224 5.31 1.28 -6.07
CA THR A 224 4.47 2.19 -6.87
C THR A 224 3.44 1.38 -7.67
N GLY A 225 2.24 1.21 -7.12
CA GLY A 225 1.15 0.47 -7.77
C GLY A 225 0.27 1.33 -8.68
N ASN A 226 0.22 2.65 -8.49
CA ASN A 226 -0.60 3.57 -9.27
C ASN A 226 -0.02 4.99 -9.24
N ILE A 227 -0.22 5.74 -10.33
CA ILE A 227 -0.04 7.19 -10.39
C ILE A 227 -1.40 7.80 -10.72
N LEU A 228 -2.01 8.47 -9.75
CA LEU A 228 -3.28 9.18 -9.94
C LEU A 228 -3.00 10.66 -10.22
N VAL A 229 -3.36 11.11 -11.42
CA VAL A 229 -3.20 12.49 -11.89
C VAL A 229 -4.46 13.28 -11.56
N LEU A 230 -4.31 14.44 -10.93
CA LEU A 230 -5.44 15.30 -10.52
C LEU A 230 -5.15 16.77 -10.82
N PRO A 231 -6.21 17.58 -11.05
CA PRO A 231 -6.08 19.04 -11.06
C PRO A 231 -5.46 19.58 -9.75
N PRO A 232 -4.63 20.64 -9.79
CA PRO A 232 -3.98 21.20 -8.60
C PRO A 232 -4.95 21.74 -7.53
N ASP A 233 -6.18 22.07 -7.92
CA ASP A 233 -7.28 22.57 -7.08
C ASP A 233 -8.25 21.46 -6.65
N HIS A 234 -7.99 20.20 -7.04
CA HIS A 234 -8.83 19.07 -6.66
C HIS A 234 -8.91 18.90 -5.13
N TYR A 235 -10.07 18.48 -4.63
CA TYR A 235 -10.38 18.33 -3.20
C TYR A 235 -9.28 17.61 -2.39
N LEU A 236 -8.76 16.49 -2.90
CA LEU A 236 -7.69 15.72 -2.25
C LEU A 236 -6.37 16.49 -2.17
N VAL A 237 -6.06 17.27 -3.20
CA VAL A 237 -4.83 18.07 -3.30
C VAL A 237 -4.89 19.21 -2.30
N GLU A 238 -5.99 19.96 -2.27
CA GLU A 238 -6.20 21.05 -1.31
C GLU A 238 -6.13 20.58 0.15
N ARG A 239 -6.72 19.41 0.43
CA ARG A 239 -6.66 18.82 1.77
C ARG A 239 -5.26 18.40 2.20
N SER A 240 -4.44 17.91 1.26
CA SER A 240 -3.05 17.51 1.55
C SER A 240 -2.20 18.69 2.04
N LYS A 241 -2.50 19.91 1.56
CA LYS A 241 -1.79 21.15 1.90
C LYS A 241 -2.14 21.70 3.29
N LEU A 242 -3.21 21.24 3.94
CA LEU A 242 -3.63 21.75 5.24
C LEU A 242 -2.53 21.55 6.29
N LYS A 243 -2.21 22.59 7.06
CA LYS A 243 -1.22 22.50 8.16
C LYS A 243 -1.89 22.08 9.47
N MET A 244 -1.14 21.43 10.36
CA MET A 244 -1.65 20.99 11.67
C MET A 244 -2.24 22.14 12.51
N GLN A 245 -1.68 23.36 12.40
CA GLN A 245 -2.24 24.55 13.06
C GLN A 245 -3.67 24.86 12.58
N ARG A 246 -3.91 24.78 11.26
CA ARG A 246 -5.24 24.98 10.68
C ARG A 246 -6.21 23.87 11.10
N ILE A 247 -5.74 22.62 11.10
CA ILE A 247 -6.54 21.46 11.55
C ILE A 247 -6.97 21.65 13.01
N ARG A 248 -6.09 22.10 13.91
CA ARG A 248 -6.42 22.40 15.31
C ARG A 248 -7.52 23.47 15.42
N LEU A 249 -7.37 24.57 14.68
CA LEU A 249 -8.36 25.66 14.69
C LEU A 249 -9.74 25.17 14.21
N GLN A 250 -9.79 24.46 13.07
CA GLN A 250 -11.02 23.90 12.53
C GLN A 250 -11.68 22.90 13.48
N SER A 251 -10.86 22.05 14.12
CA SER A 251 -11.36 21.04 15.07
C SER A 251 -12.03 21.71 16.27
N ARG A 252 -11.43 22.79 16.79
CA ARG A 252 -12.01 23.57 17.90
C ARG A 252 -13.31 24.29 17.50
N SER A 253 -13.38 24.85 16.30
CA SER A 253 -14.50 25.71 15.89
C SER A 253 -15.68 24.97 15.27
N ALA A 254 -15.43 23.83 14.61
CA ALA A 254 -16.42 23.17 13.75
C ALA A 254 -16.76 21.73 14.17
N CYS A 255 -16.05 21.11 15.12
CA CYS A 255 -16.39 19.76 15.55
C CYS A 255 -17.74 19.74 16.28
N ILE A 256 -18.73 19.07 15.69
CA ILE A 256 -20.06 18.85 16.27
C ILE A 256 -20.10 17.69 17.29
N GLN A 257 -18.94 17.15 17.66
CA GLN A 257 -18.79 16.08 18.64
C GLN A 257 -19.62 14.80 18.37
N CYS A 258 -19.97 14.49 17.12
CA CYS A 258 -20.53 13.19 16.76
C CYS A 258 -19.51 12.03 16.95
N ARG A 259 -19.92 10.77 16.69
CA ARG A 259 -19.05 9.57 16.77
C ARG A 259 -18.78 8.88 15.43
N TYR A 260 -19.18 9.46 14.29
CA TYR A 260 -19.08 8.81 12.98
C TYR A 260 -17.67 8.36 12.59
N CYS A 261 -16.63 9.09 12.99
CA CYS A 261 -15.25 8.70 12.74
C CYS A 261 -14.83 7.42 13.47
N THR A 262 -15.53 7.05 14.55
CA THR A 262 -15.34 5.78 15.28
C THR A 262 -16.31 4.71 14.80
N ASP A 263 -17.59 5.05 14.62
CA ASP A 263 -18.61 4.08 14.18
C ASP A 263 -18.33 3.48 12.78
N LEU A 264 -17.52 4.17 11.96
CA LEU A 264 -17.05 3.69 10.66
C LEU A 264 -15.57 3.28 10.66
N CYS A 265 -14.87 3.31 11.79
CA CYS A 265 -13.47 2.93 11.84
C CYS A 265 -13.34 1.40 11.71
N PRO A 266 -12.58 0.86 10.75
CA PRO A 266 -12.45 -0.58 10.57
C PRO A 266 -11.83 -1.26 11.79
N ARG A 267 -10.88 -0.59 12.46
CA ARG A 267 -10.21 -1.12 13.65
C ARG A 267 -11.16 -1.22 14.85
N TRP A 268 -12.01 -0.23 15.03
CA TRP A 268 -13.10 -0.28 16.01
C TRP A 268 -14.09 -1.42 15.73
N LEU A 269 -14.49 -1.57 14.47
CA LEU A 269 -15.47 -2.58 14.08
C LEU A 269 -14.97 -4.01 14.30
N ILE A 270 -13.68 -4.27 14.12
CA ILE A 270 -13.06 -5.57 14.39
C ILE A 270 -12.59 -5.74 15.85
N GLY A 271 -12.97 -4.83 16.75
CA GLY A 271 -12.78 -4.99 18.18
C GLY A 271 -11.55 -4.34 18.79
N GLN A 272 -10.77 -3.57 18.02
CA GLN A 272 -9.66 -2.81 18.58
C GLN A 272 -10.15 -1.51 19.22
N GLU A 273 -9.50 -1.10 20.30
CA GLU A 273 -9.74 0.21 20.92
C GLU A 273 -9.19 1.33 20.03
N MET A 274 -10.07 1.89 19.21
CA MET A 274 -9.76 2.94 18.24
C MET A 274 -10.92 3.93 18.21
N GLU A 275 -10.85 4.95 19.08
CA GLU A 275 -11.88 5.99 19.18
C GLU A 275 -11.44 7.36 18.62
N PRO A 276 -11.29 7.53 17.29
CA PRO A 276 -10.89 8.82 16.68
C PRO A 276 -11.67 10.04 17.15
N HIS A 277 -12.96 9.88 17.51
CA HIS A 277 -13.77 10.99 18.00
C HIS A 277 -13.28 11.54 19.35
N LEU A 278 -12.78 10.70 20.25
CA LEU A 278 -12.22 11.13 21.54
C LEU A 278 -10.89 11.85 21.34
N VAL A 279 -10.00 11.28 20.53
CA VAL A 279 -8.72 11.90 20.16
C VAL A 279 -8.95 13.28 19.52
N MET A 280 -9.96 13.40 18.64
CA MET A 280 -10.35 14.67 18.03
C MET A 280 -10.86 15.70 19.03
N ARG A 281 -11.71 15.28 19.99
CA ARG A 281 -12.23 16.17 21.04
C ARG A 281 -11.11 16.61 21.98
N GLY A 282 -10.14 15.74 22.27
CA GLY A 282 -9.01 16.02 23.14
C GLY A 282 -7.94 16.92 22.50
N LEU A 283 -7.88 17.05 21.17
CA LEU A 283 -6.83 17.78 20.46
C LEU A 283 -6.58 19.21 20.98
N TRP A 284 -7.63 19.94 21.35
CA TRP A 284 -7.48 21.32 21.84
C TRP A 284 -6.96 21.40 23.29
N MET A 285 -7.09 20.31 24.05
CA MET A 285 -6.61 20.15 25.44
C MET A 285 -5.16 19.65 25.52
N GLU A 286 -4.56 19.23 24.41
CA GLU A 286 -3.21 18.65 24.38
C GLU A 286 -2.20 19.43 25.22
N SER A 287 -2.14 20.75 25.08
CA SER A 287 -1.15 21.58 25.77
C SER A 287 -1.37 21.66 27.29
N ARG A 288 -2.57 21.31 27.76
CA ARG A 288 -2.96 21.31 29.17
C ARG A 288 -2.72 19.97 29.86
N ILE A 289 -2.66 18.87 29.10
CA ILE A 289 -2.39 17.53 29.63
C ILE A 289 -0.88 17.38 29.80
N LYS A 290 -0.40 17.45 31.05
CA LYS A 290 1.03 17.34 31.39
C LYS A 290 1.41 15.97 31.94
N ASP A 291 0.47 15.30 32.60
CA ASP A 291 0.67 13.95 33.13
C ASP A 291 0.65 12.93 31.99
N ASP A 292 1.65 12.05 31.94
CA ASP A 292 1.79 11.05 30.89
C ASP A 292 0.70 9.98 30.96
N ALA A 293 0.24 9.61 32.17
CA ALA A 293 -0.84 8.64 32.31
C ALA A 293 -2.16 9.23 31.78
N GLU A 294 -2.43 10.51 32.03
CA GLU A 294 -3.55 11.23 31.43
C GLU A 294 -3.40 11.37 29.91
N PHE A 295 -2.18 11.63 29.42
CA PHE A 295 -1.92 11.72 27.98
C PHE A 295 -2.19 10.41 27.26
N VAL A 296 -1.75 9.29 27.84
CA VAL A 296 -2.05 7.95 27.33
C VAL A 296 -3.55 7.65 27.38
N ARG A 297 -4.26 8.03 28.45
CA ARG A 297 -5.73 7.88 28.51
C ARG A 297 -6.45 8.68 27.42
N ALA A 298 -5.97 9.88 27.10
CA ALA A 298 -6.62 10.77 26.14
C ALA A 298 -6.31 10.44 24.67
N PHE A 299 -5.09 9.98 24.38
CA PHE A 299 -4.59 9.87 23.01
C PHE A 299 -4.02 8.49 22.65
N GLY A 300 -3.92 7.57 23.61
CA GLY A 300 -3.28 6.26 23.43
C GLY A 300 -3.84 5.43 22.28
N ASP A 301 -5.14 5.54 22.01
CA ASP A 301 -5.81 4.87 20.89
C ASP A 301 -5.21 5.22 19.53
N ALA A 302 -4.61 6.41 19.39
CA ALA A 302 -4.00 6.86 18.14
C ALA A 302 -2.91 5.89 17.64
N MET A 303 -2.28 5.12 18.55
CA MET A 303 -1.32 4.08 18.18
C MET A 303 -1.92 2.97 17.31
N ASN A 304 -3.21 2.71 17.46
CA ASN A 304 -3.95 1.66 16.75
C ASN A 304 -4.41 2.12 15.36
N CYS A 305 -4.24 3.41 15.02
CA CYS A 305 -4.61 3.96 13.73
C CYS A 305 -3.82 3.31 12.59
N CYS A 306 -4.55 2.81 11.57
CA CYS A 306 -3.99 2.29 10.31
C CYS A 306 -3.95 3.34 9.18
N SER A 307 -4.29 4.60 9.46
CA SER A 307 -4.26 5.70 8.50
C SER A 307 -5.14 5.54 7.24
N CYS A 308 -6.15 4.67 7.26
CA CYS A 308 -7.02 4.42 6.09
C CYS A 308 -7.85 5.63 5.60
N GLY A 309 -7.98 6.70 6.38
CA GLY A 309 -8.64 7.93 5.93
C GLY A 309 -10.17 7.94 5.92
N ILE A 310 -10.86 6.84 6.24
CA ILE A 310 -12.34 6.82 6.34
C ILE A 310 -12.85 7.96 7.22
N CYS A 311 -12.28 8.09 8.41
CA CYS A 311 -12.70 9.07 9.40
C CYS A 311 -12.59 10.52 8.91
N GLU A 312 -11.70 10.78 7.97
CA GLU A 312 -11.39 12.11 7.42
C GLU A 312 -12.14 12.38 6.11
N LEU A 313 -12.00 11.48 5.15
CA LEU A 313 -12.43 11.70 3.77
C LEU A 313 -13.86 11.24 3.51
N TYR A 314 -14.45 10.45 4.42
CA TYR A 314 -15.80 9.91 4.26
C TYR A 314 -16.73 10.25 5.43
N ALA A 315 -16.31 9.89 6.66
CA ALA A 315 -17.18 9.88 7.82
C ALA A 315 -17.49 11.26 8.40
N CYS A 316 -16.52 12.20 8.37
CA CYS A 316 -16.69 13.48 9.05
C CYS A 316 -17.61 14.42 8.25
N PRO A 317 -18.80 14.79 8.78
CA PRO A 317 -19.69 15.71 8.07
C PRO A 317 -19.13 17.14 8.00
N MET A 318 -18.25 17.49 8.92
CA MET A 318 -17.62 18.80 9.04
C MET A 318 -16.27 18.90 8.30
N ASN A 319 -15.91 17.87 7.53
CA ASN A 319 -14.67 17.82 6.75
C ASN A 319 -13.39 18.02 7.59
N LEU A 320 -13.40 17.62 8.87
CA LEU A 320 -12.23 17.64 9.75
C LEU A 320 -11.26 16.52 9.39
N SER A 321 -10.09 16.47 10.06
CA SER A 321 -9.01 15.54 9.73
C SER A 321 -8.66 14.55 10.85
N PRO A 322 -9.59 13.68 11.33
CA PRO A 322 -9.28 12.74 12.41
C PRO A 322 -8.11 11.80 12.11
N ARG A 323 -7.93 11.37 10.85
CA ARG A 323 -6.78 10.52 10.46
C ARG A 323 -5.47 11.23 10.79
N ARG A 324 -5.29 12.45 10.29
CA ARG A 324 -4.08 13.26 10.49
C ARG A 324 -3.84 13.62 11.96
N VAL A 325 -4.91 13.81 12.72
CA VAL A 325 -4.81 14.05 14.17
C VAL A 325 -4.33 12.79 14.91
N ASN A 326 -4.83 11.60 14.53
CA ASN A 326 -4.31 10.35 15.06
C ASN A 326 -2.85 10.11 14.63
N GLU A 327 -2.49 10.37 13.37
CA GLU A 327 -1.09 10.29 12.91
C GLU A 327 -0.17 11.21 13.71
N TYR A 328 -0.63 12.43 13.98
CA TYR A 328 0.09 13.38 14.83
C TYR A 328 0.33 12.83 16.24
N PHE A 329 -0.73 12.39 16.93
CA PHE A 329 -0.60 11.85 18.28
C PHE A 329 0.18 10.54 18.34
N LYS A 330 0.07 9.69 17.31
CA LYS A 330 0.92 8.50 17.14
C LYS A 330 2.40 8.88 17.10
N GLY A 331 2.75 9.97 16.41
CA GLY A 331 4.10 10.53 16.42
C GLY A 331 4.54 11.04 17.80
N VAL A 332 3.67 11.79 18.49
CA VAL A 332 3.96 12.33 19.83
C VAL A 332 4.13 11.23 20.87
N LEU A 333 3.28 10.21 20.87
CA LEU A 333 3.38 9.06 21.78
C LEU A 333 4.71 8.32 21.57
N ARG A 334 5.08 8.05 20.31
CA ARG A 334 6.37 7.43 19.97
C ARG A 334 7.55 8.27 20.44
N SER A 335 7.53 9.59 20.22
CA SER A 335 8.62 10.48 20.63
C SER A 335 8.80 10.55 22.15
N ARG A 336 7.72 10.30 22.91
CA ARG A 336 7.73 10.27 24.38
C ARG A 336 7.94 8.87 24.97
N GLY A 337 8.01 7.82 24.12
CA GLY A 337 8.10 6.43 24.60
C GLY A 337 6.85 5.96 25.34
N LEU A 338 5.69 6.56 25.07
CA LEU A 338 4.43 6.24 25.76
C LEU A 338 3.67 5.15 25.02
N GLU A 339 3.16 4.17 25.77
CA GLU A 339 2.36 3.07 25.23
C GLU A 339 1.02 2.93 25.97
N SER A 340 -0.03 2.64 25.19
CA SER A 340 -1.33 2.24 25.72
C SER A 340 -1.42 0.73 25.93
N LYS A 341 -2.23 0.32 26.90
CA LYS A 341 -2.57 -1.10 27.08
C LYS A 341 -3.29 -1.64 25.85
N VAL A 342 -3.01 -2.88 25.50
CA VAL A 342 -3.63 -3.58 24.37
C VAL A 342 -4.47 -4.71 24.92
N ASP A 343 -5.70 -4.84 24.40
CA ASP A 343 -6.50 -6.03 24.61
C ASP A 343 -5.89 -7.20 23.79
N PRO A 344 -5.46 -8.29 24.44
CA PRO A 344 -4.94 -9.47 23.75
C PRO A 344 -6.01 -10.26 22.99
N HIS A 345 -7.29 -10.06 23.27
CA HIS A 345 -8.39 -10.84 22.65
C HIS A 345 -9.53 -9.92 22.18
N PRO A 346 -9.26 -9.03 21.19
CA PRO A 346 -10.29 -8.12 20.70
C PRO A 346 -11.47 -8.90 20.12
N ALA A 347 -12.68 -8.47 20.46
CA ALA A 347 -13.91 -9.04 19.92
C ALA A 347 -14.57 -8.07 18.94
N ALA A 348 -14.81 -8.54 17.71
CA ALA A 348 -15.49 -7.73 16.71
C ALA A 348 -16.89 -7.32 17.16
N ARG A 349 -17.30 -6.13 16.75
CA ARG A 349 -18.61 -5.56 17.08
C ARG A 349 -19.67 -6.13 16.15
N GLY A 350 -20.87 -6.39 16.68
CA GLY A 350 -22.00 -6.92 15.88
C GLY A 350 -22.38 -6.05 14.67
N SER A 351 -22.04 -4.76 14.70
CA SER A 351 -22.29 -3.81 13.61
C SER A 351 -21.27 -3.85 12.46
N PHE A 352 -20.30 -4.75 12.45
CA PHE A 352 -19.26 -4.81 11.42
C PHE A 352 -19.85 -4.84 9.99
N GLY A 353 -20.82 -5.73 9.75
CA GLY A 353 -21.45 -5.89 8.43
C GLY A 353 -22.27 -4.67 7.98
N ASP A 354 -22.90 -3.95 8.94
CA ASP A 354 -23.80 -2.83 8.66
C ASP A 354 -23.08 -1.51 8.40
N ARG A 355 -21.78 -1.45 8.71
CA ARG A 355 -20.96 -0.22 8.67
C ARG A 355 -19.92 -0.23 7.55
N LEU A 356 -19.99 -1.22 6.65
CA LEU A 356 -19.13 -1.31 5.48
C LEU A 356 -19.40 -0.14 4.52
N ILE A 357 -18.34 0.48 4.00
CA ILE A 357 -18.44 1.65 3.12
C ILE A 357 -18.38 1.20 1.66
N PRO A 358 -19.47 1.36 0.87
CA PRO A 358 -19.43 1.03 -0.55
C PRO A 358 -18.41 1.89 -1.29
N THR A 359 -17.55 1.26 -2.09
CA THR A 359 -16.47 1.94 -2.82
C THR A 359 -17.02 3.05 -3.74
N GLU A 360 -18.17 2.83 -4.37
CA GLU A 360 -18.82 3.79 -5.27
C GLU A 360 -19.27 5.06 -4.53
N ARG A 361 -19.75 4.93 -3.29
CA ARG A 361 -20.10 6.07 -2.45
C ARG A 361 -18.86 6.82 -1.97
N LEU A 362 -17.78 6.10 -1.69
CA LEU A 362 -16.50 6.70 -1.33
C LEU A 362 -15.97 7.55 -2.50
N VAL A 363 -15.84 6.97 -3.70
CA VAL A 363 -15.45 7.66 -4.93
C VAL A 363 -16.24 8.96 -5.13
N ALA A 364 -17.57 8.89 -4.97
CA ALA A 364 -18.44 10.06 -5.04
C ALA A 364 -18.06 11.16 -4.05
N ARG A 365 -17.81 10.78 -2.80
CA ARG A 365 -17.44 11.71 -1.73
C ARG A 365 -16.08 12.37 -1.98
N LEU A 366 -15.17 11.69 -2.66
CA LEU A 366 -13.82 12.19 -2.97
C LEU A 366 -13.77 13.11 -4.20
N GLY A 367 -14.88 13.26 -4.94
CA GLY A 367 -14.90 14.02 -6.19
C GLY A 367 -14.30 13.28 -7.39
N LEU A 368 -14.24 11.94 -7.35
CA LEU A 368 -13.55 11.12 -8.35
C LEU A 368 -14.51 10.39 -9.32
N ARG A 369 -15.79 10.79 -9.39
CA ARG A 369 -16.79 10.11 -10.23
C ARG A 369 -16.42 10.14 -11.70
N ASP A 370 -15.90 11.26 -12.17
CA ASP A 370 -15.60 11.44 -13.60
C ASP A 370 -14.46 10.52 -14.07
N TYR A 371 -13.68 9.99 -13.12
CA TYR A 371 -12.59 9.05 -13.37
C TYR A 371 -12.98 7.59 -13.09
N TYR A 372 -14.20 7.31 -12.59
CA TYR A 372 -14.61 5.98 -12.10
C TYR A 372 -15.98 5.51 -12.61
N PRO A 373 -16.11 4.27 -13.12
CA PRO A 373 -15.05 3.28 -13.27
C PRO A 373 -14.16 3.58 -14.48
N GLY A 374 -12.85 3.59 -14.28
CA GLY A 374 -11.85 3.61 -15.35
C GLY A 374 -11.14 2.27 -15.38
N HIS A 375 -11.30 1.50 -16.46
CA HIS A 375 -10.53 0.27 -16.65
C HIS A 375 -9.35 0.53 -17.57
N ALA A 376 -8.15 0.25 -17.08
CA ALA A 376 -6.94 0.26 -17.89
C ALA A 376 -6.91 -0.97 -18.81
N GLY A 377 -7.52 -0.83 -19.99
CA GLY A 377 -7.68 -1.93 -20.97
C GLY A 377 -6.40 -2.22 -21.77
N ARG A 378 -5.48 -1.27 -21.87
CA ARG A 378 -4.21 -1.40 -22.59
C ARG A 378 -3.03 -1.41 -21.60
N CYS A 379 -2.09 -2.33 -21.81
CA CYS A 379 -0.79 -2.32 -21.15
C CYS A 379 0.29 -1.83 -22.12
N ILE A 380 1.03 -0.78 -21.74
CA ILE A 380 2.15 -0.23 -22.49
C ILE A 380 3.44 -0.68 -21.81
N GLU A 381 4.31 -1.38 -22.54
CA GLU A 381 5.68 -1.61 -22.10
C GLU A 381 6.56 -0.45 -22.56
N TYR A 382 7.29 0.17 -21.62
CA TYR A 382 8.12 1.32 -21.90
C TYR A 382 9.52 1.14 -21.33
N ARG A 383 10.53 1.57 -22.10
CA ARG A 383 11.94 1.51 -21.76
C ARG A 383 12.51 2.93 -21.83
N PRO A 384 12.73 3.61 -20.69
CA PRO A 384 13.32 4.94 -20.68
C PRO A 384 14.81 4.89 -21.05
N LYS A 385 15.33 6.03 -21.48
CA LYS A 385 16.78 6.21 -21.70
C LYS A 385 17.55 6.46 -20.40
N GLU A 386 16.87 6.93 -19.37
CA GLU A 386 17.44 7.25 -18.07
C GLU A 386 16.51 6.75 -16.96
N VAL A 387 17.09 6.17 -15.92
CA VAL A 387 16.38 5.88 -14.67
C VAL A 387 17.17 6.44 -13.49
N PHE A 388 16.45 6.86 -12.45
CA PHE A 388 17.04 7.06 -11.12
C PHE A 388 16.44 6.05 -10.16
N ILE A 389 17.26 5.13 -9.64
CA ILE A 389 16.84 4.00 -8.82
C ILE A 389 17.16 4.31 -7.35
N PRO A 390 16.15 4.59 -6.49
CA PRO A 390 16.40 4.84 -5.09
C PRO A 390 16.89 3.57 -4.38
N PHE A 391 17.79 3.71 -3.41
CA PHE A 391 18.26 2.56 -2.61
C PHE A 391 17.34 2.22 -1.43
N ARG A 392 16.41 3.12 -1.08
CA ARG A 392 15.36 2.84 -0.11
C ARG A 392 14.05 2.49 -0.82
N GLN A 393 13.78 1.20 -0.98
CA GLN A 393 12.54 0.68 -1.59
C GLN A 393 11.83 -0.36 -0.71
N SER A 394 12.21 -0.42 0.57
CA SER A 394 11.56 -1.21 1.60
C SER A 394 11.55 -0.46 2.93
N ILE A 395 10.75 -0.93 3.89
CA ILE A 395 10.92 -0.50 5.28
C ILE A 395 12.28 -0.95 5.81
N GLY A 396 12.75 -0.27 6.85
CA GLY A 396 14.08 -0.51 7.42
C GLY A 396 15.15 0.33 6.75
N ARG A 397 16.35 -0.24 6.59
CA ARG A 397 17.55 0.47 6.09
C ARG A 397 17.60 0.47 4.56
N ALA A 398 18.13 1.55 3.99
CA ALA A 398 18.44 1.61 2.57
C ALA A 398 19.49 0.56 2.21
N ALA A 399 19.45 0.08 0.96
CA ALA A 399 20.50 -0.80 0.44
C ALA A 399 21.84 -0.05 0.31
N GLU A 400 22.93 -0.78 0.43
CA GLU A 400 24.30 -0.26 0.35
C GLU A 400 24.83 -0.43 -1.06
N ALA A 401 25.31 0.66 -1.67
CA ALA A 401 25.84 0.66 -3.03
C ALA A 401 26.97 -0.38 -3.19
N VAL A 402 26.95 -1.13 -4.29
CA VAL A 402 28.02 -2.04 -4.69
C VAL A 402 28.56 -1.75 -6.10
N ALA A 403 27.87 -0.90 -6.86
CA ALA A 403 28.37 -0.36 -8.13
C ALA A 403 29.13 0.95 -7.90
N GLU A 404 29.85 1.40 -8.92
CA GLU A 404 30.63 2.65 -8.91
C GLU A 404 30.22 3.57 -10.06
N ASN A 405 30.52 4.87 -9.93
CA ASN A 405 30.34 5.81 -11.03
C ASN A 405 31.18 5.41 -12.25
N GLY A 406 30.57 5.45 -13.43
CA GLY A 406 31.17 5.01 -14.68
C GLY A 406 31.07 3.50 -14.94
N ALA A 407 30.55 2.70 -14.00
CA ALA A 407 30.37 1.27 -14.21
C ALA A 407 29.33 1.00 -15.31
N ARG A 408 29.69 0.10 -16.25
CA ARG A 408 28.72 -0.48 -17.19
C ARG A 408 27.96 -1.59 -16.48
N VAL A 409 26.65 -1.50 -16.53
CA VAL A 409 25.73 -2.46 -15.91
C VAL A 409 24.76 -3.00 -16.94
N ARG A 410 24.43 -4.28 -16.79
CA ARG A 410 23.32 -4.92 -17.48
C ARG A 410 22.12 -4.95 -16.55
N ARG A 411 20.94 -4.94 -17.15
CA ARG A 411 19.69 -5.17 -16.44
C ARG A 411 19.77 -6.48 -15.65
N GLY A 412 19.46 -6.41 -14.36
CA GLY A 412 19.59 -7.53 -13.43
C GLY A 412 20.93 -7.61 -12.71
N ASP A 413 21.89 -6.73 -13.00
CA ASP A 413 23.11 -6.59 -12.19
C ASP A 413 22.78 -5.95 -10.83
N LEU A 414 23.39 -6.46 -9.77
CA LEU A 414 23.21 -5.92 -8.43
C LEU A 414 23.95 -4.58 -8.32
N ILE A 415 23.24 -3.50 -8.01
CA ILE A 415 23.82 -2.15 -7.86
C ILE A 415 23.84 -1.66 -6.41
N ALA A 416 22.95 -2.20 -5.57
CA ALA A 416 23.03 -2.03 -4.12
C ALA A 416 22.55 -3.30 -3.40
N LYS A 417 23.32 -3.75 -2.40
CA LYS A 417 23.05 -4.94 -1.59
C LYS A 417 22.19 -4.57 -0.39
N ALA A 418 21.28 -5.45 0.01
CA ALA A 418 20.49 -5.29 1.23
C ALA A 418 21.42 -5.07 2.44
N ALA A 419 21.19 -3.98 3.18
CA ALA A 419 21.88 -3.72 4.44
C ALA A 419 21.47 -4.72 5.53
N GLU A 420 22.23 -4.76 6.63
CA GLU A 420 21.89 -5.58 7.79
C GLU A 420 20.52 -5.19 8.40
N GLY A 421 19.73 -6.20 8.77
CA GLY A 421 18.36 -6.05 9.25
C GLY A 421 17.33 -6.04 8.11
N LEU A 422 16.23 -5.31 8.29
CA LEU A 422 15.20 -5.16 7.25
C LEU A 422 15.73 -4.27 6.13
N SER A 423 15.97 -4.87 4.97
CA SER A 423 16.38 -4.21 3.72
C SER A 423 16.14 -5.17 2.54
N SER A 424 16.34 -4.71 1.31
CA SER A 424 16.14 -5.49 0.07
C SER A 424 17.19 -5.12 -0.98
N ASN A 425 17.69 -6.12 -1.73
CA ASN A 425 18.61 -5.90 -2.86
C ASN A 425 18.00 -5.00 -3.93
N ILE A 426 18.84 -4.20 -4.59
CA ILE A 426 18.47 -3.28 -5.66
C ILE A 426 19.31 -3.60 -6.89
N TYR A 427 18.64 -3.70 -8.02
CA TYR A 427 19.20 -4.14 -9.29
C TYR A 427 19.13 -3.03 -10.34
N ALA A 428 20.06 -3.03 -11.28
CA ALA A 428 19.95 -2.23 -12.49
C ALA A 428 18.69 -2.66 -13.27
N SER A 429 17.83 -1.71 -13.58
CA SER A 429 16.54 -1.97 -14.23
C SER A 429 16.61 -1.85 -15.77
N ILE A 430 17.71 -1.27 -16.27
CA ILE A 430 18.06 -1.11 -17.68
C ILE A 430 19.55 -1.41 -17.90
N ASP A 431 19.92 -1.69 -19.15
CA ASP A 431 21.32 -1.70 -19.57
C ASP A 431 21.84 -0.27 -19.70
N GLY A 432 23.07 0.00 -19.28
CA GLY A 432 23.66 1.32 -19.42
C GLY A 432 24.90 1.55 -18.58
N THR A 433 25.19 2.83 -18.36
CA THR A 433 26.31 3.29 -17.53
C THR A 433 25.76 4.01 -16.30
N VAL A 434 26.30 3.70 -15.14
CA VAL A 434 26.01 4.40 -13.88
C VAL A 434 26.65 5.79 -13.97
N THR A 435 25.86 6.83 -14.15
CA THR A 435 26.37 8.21 -14.34
C THR A 435 26.43 9.00 -13.03
N ASP A 436 25.68 8.57 -12.02
CA ASP A 436 25.65 9.16 -10.69
C ASP A 436 25.24 8.08 -9.68
N ILE A 437 25.96 7.97 -8.57
CA ILE A 437 25.64 7.04 -7.49
C ILE A 437 26.00 7.65 -6.15
N GLY A 438 25.07 7.56 -5.20
CA GLY A 438 25.26 8.07 -3.86
C GLY A 438 24.33 7.39 -2.86
N VAL A 439 24.28 7.91 -1.64
CA VAL A 439 23.48 7.33 -0.55
C VAL A 439 21.98 7.25 -0.84
N GLN A 440 21.48 8.07 -1.77
CA GLN A 440 20.06 8.12 -2.11
C GLN A 440 19.67 7.09 -3.19
N GLY A 441 20.58 6.75 -4.10
CA GLY A 441 20.28 5.93 -5.26
C GLY A 441 21.34 6.03 -6.35
N ALA A 442 21.01 5.47 -7.52
CA ALA A 442 21.86 5.49 -8.71
C ALA A 442 21.09 5.99 -9.94
N ARG A 443 21.72 6.82 -10.77
CA ARG A 443 21.28 7.19 -12.12
C ARG A 443 21.95 6.27 -13.13
N ILE A 444 21.17 5.64 -14.00
CA ILE A 444 21.66 4.80 -15.10
C ILE A 444 21.15 5.38 -16.41
N VAL A 445 22.05 5.53 -17.38
CA VAL A 445 21.73 6.05 -18.72
C VAL A 445 22.07 5.00 -19.78
N SER A 446 21.10 4.68 -20.63
CA SER A 446 21.28 3.73 -21.74
C SER A 446 22.13 4.33 -22.86
N GLY A 447 23.02 3.53 -23.45
CA GLY A 447 23.70 3.89 -24.71
C GLY A 447 24.85 4.90 -24.59
N VAL A 448 25.44 5.05 -23.40
CA VAL A 448 26.68 5.82 -23.16
C VAL A 448 27.92 4.94 -23.29
#